data_AF-A0A3M0FQE1-F1
#
_entry.id   AF-A0A3M0FQE1-F1
#
_cell.length_a   1.000
_cell.length_b   1.000
_cell.length_c   1.000
_cell.angle_alpha   90.00
_cell.angle_beta   90.00
_cell.angle_gamma   90.00
#
_symmetry.space_group_name_H-M   'P 1'
#
loop_
_entity.id
_entity.type
_entity.pdbx_description
1 polymer ?
#
loop_
_entity_poly.entity_id
_entity_poly.type
_entity_poly.pdbx_seq_one_letter_code
_entity_poly.pdbx_strand_id
1 'polypeptide(L)'
;MNNRAFGWVRASAGITIAVAAISAHAQFVPSAGYSGKGSRPGVAVPSDPSAPALARIPDTAVSNVFRVDPAYKRGLAVGQVEVVGAFAIAETSKAHVVAAWSPGFLPVTFSLSDGRCYVLQADYEGGTLSNGRLSKTGCEGPRKFYEPAVPPPPPGRSLRFIGAAWGYGAWVDDRAKVTIVTAPGATTFKPLFTAQMTSSTIMAMNSPDAPGGNVTLVGKIKGRLTVVTLEVGY
;
A
#
# COMPACT_ATOMS: atom_id res chain seq x y z
N MET A 1 -47.54 -65.75 -21.75
CA MET A 1 -46.96 -65.75 -20.39
C MET A 1 -46.60 -64.32 -20.04
N ASN A 2 -47.14 -63.82 -18.91
CA ASN A 2 -46.65 -62.79 -17.96
C ASN A 2 -45.86 -61.57 -18.50
N ASN A 3 -46.03 -60.32 -18.07
CA ASN A 3 -46.79 -59.72 -16.98
C ASN A 3 -46.85 -58.19 -17.18
N ARG A 4 -47.98 -57.61 -16.80
CA ARG A 4 -48.24 -56.29 -16.18
C ARG A 4 -47.06 -55.33 -15.89
N ALA A 5 -47.21 -54.12 -16.44
CA ALA A 5 -47.48 -52.84 -15.77
C ALA A 5 -46.57 -52.28 -14.64
N PHE A 6 -46.59 -50.92 -14.61
CA PHE A 6 -46.12 -49.95 -13.61
C PHE A 6 -44.64 -49.53 -13.72
N GLY A 7 -44.30 -48.24 -13.73
CA GLY A 7 -45.09 -47.06 -13.44
C GLY A 7 -44.45 -45.77 -13.94
N TRP A 8 -45.30 -44.75 -14.02
CA TRP A 8 -44.89 -43.37 -14.17
C TRP A 8 -44.05 -42.94 -12.97
N VAL A 9 -42.89 -42.34 -13.24
CA VAL A 9 -42.31 -41.34 -12.35
C VAL A 9 -41.97 -40.12 -13.20
N ARG A 10 -42.78 -39.07 -13.03
CA ARG A 10 -42.39 -37.70 -13.33
C ARG A 10 -41.15 -37.38 -12.50
N ALA A 11 -39.99 -37.32 -13.14
CA ALA A 11 -38.83 -36.63 -12.58
C ALA A 11 -38.72 -35.30 -13.32
N SER A 12 -39.18 -34.25 -12.67
CA SER A 12 -38.95 -32.86 -13.06
C SER A 12 -37.47 -32.68 -13.36
N ALA A 13 -37.15 -32.14 -14.54
CA ALA A 13 -35.80 -31.73 -14.88
C ALA A 13 -35.38 -30.59 -13.92
N GLY A 14 -34.83 -30.96 -12.77
CA GLY A 14 -34.12 -30.04 -11.90
C GLY A 14 -32.84 -29.65 -12.60
N ILE A 15 -32.83 -28.48 -13.24
CA ILE A 15 -31.61 -27.85 -13.72
C ILE A 15 -30.78 -27.55 -12.47
N THR A 16 -29.86 -28.46 -12.15
CA THR A 16 -28.85 -28.24 -11.13
C THR A 16 -27.84 -27.30 -11.79
N ILE A 17 -28.06 -26.00 -11.66
CA ILE A 17 -27.06 -25.00 -12.04
C ILE A 17 -25.91 -25.22 -11.05
N ALA A 18 -24.90 -25.95 -11.50
CA ALA A 18 -23.59 -25.93 -10.86
C ALA A 18 -23.11 -24.48 -10.93
N VAL A 19 -23.26 -23.76 -9.81
CA VAL A 19 -22.62 -22.46 -9.63
C VAL A 19 -21.13 -22.75 -9.56
N ALA A 20 -20.47 -22.75 -10.71
CA ALA A 20 -19.03 -22.60 -10.76
C ALA A 20 -18.75 -21.28 -10.03
N ALA A 21 -18.14 -21.41 -8.85
CA ALA A 21 -17.52 -20.29 -8.16
C ALA A 21 -16.35 -19.82 -9.03
N ILE A 22 -16.68 -19.03 -10.05
CA ILE A 22 -15.69 -18.25 -10.78
C ILE A 22 -15.25 -17.22 -9.76
N SER A 23 -14.09 -17.50 -9.17
CA SER A 23 -13.35 -16.59 -8.33
C SER A 23 -13.21 -15.30 -9.11
N ALA A 24 -14.02 -14.30 -8.76
CA ALA A 24 -13.81 -12.94 -9.18
C ALA A 24 -12.53 -12.49 -8.48
N HIS A 25 -11.39 -12.80 -9.11
CA HIS A 25 -10.17 -12.06 -8.89
C HIS A 25 -10.53 -10.62 -9.23
N ALA A 26 -10.71 -9.80 -8.19
CA ALA A 26 -10.78 -8.36 -8.34
C ALA A 26 -9.42 -7.90 -8.86
N GLN A 27 -9.24 -8.04 -10.18
CA GLN A 27 -8.25 -7.29 -10.92
C GLN A 27 -8.62 -5.84 -10.69
N PHE A 28 -7.78 -5.10 -9.98
CA PHE A 28 -7.87 -3.66 -9.97
C PHE A 28 -7.50 -3.20 -11.37
N VAL A 29 -8.52 -3.10 -12.23
CA VAL A 29 -8.46 -2.44 -13.52
C VAL A 29 -8.98 -1.03 -13.26
N PRO A 30 -8.14 0.02 -13.31
CA PRO A 30 -8.66 1.37 -13.32
C PRO A 30 -9.61 1.50 -14.51
N SER A 31 -10.84 1.94 -14.28
CA SER A 31 -11.84 2.07 -15.34
C SER A 31 -11.28 2.92 -16.48
N ALA A 32 -11.27 2.40 -17.70
CA ALA A 32 -10.94 3.16 -18.89
C ALA A 32 -11.92 4.34 -19.01
N GLY A 33 -11.43 5.57 -18.83
CA GLY A 33 -12.26 6.79 -18.87
C GLY A 33 -11.93 7.90 -17.87
N TYR A 34 -11.04 7.69 -16.89
CA TYR A 34 -10.60 8.77 -16.00
C TYR A 34 -9.55 9.67 -16.65
N SER A 35 -10.00 10.50 -17.59
CA SER A 35 -9.27 11.70 -18.04
C SER A 35 -10.00 12.93 -17.54
N GLY A 36 -9.75 13.32 -16.29
CA GLY A 36 -10.09 14.66 -15.84
C GLY A 36 -9.19 15.66 -16.56
N LYS A 37 -9.70 16.36 -17.57
CA LYS A 37 -8.95 17.42 -18.28
C LYS A 37 -8.78 18.68 -17.42
N GLY A 38 -8.03 18.58 -16.33
CA GLY A 38 -7.62 19.72 -15.51
C GLY A 38 -6.59 19.30 -14.46
N SER A 39 -5.63 20.18 -14.14
CA SER A 39 -4.70 19.97 -13.04
C SER A 39 -5.48 19.98 -11.72
N ARG A 40 -5.77 18.81 -11.16
CA ARG A 40 -6.38 18.73 -9.83
C ARG A 40 -5.44 19.37 -8.79
N PRO A 41 -5.98 19.99 -7.73
CA PRO A 41 -5.13 20.54 -6.68
C PRO A 41 -4.33 19.42 -6.02
N GLY A 42 -3.17 19.75 -5.45
CA GLY A 42 -2.38 18.76 -4.71
C GLY A 42 -3.17 18.15 -3.54
N VAL A 43 -4.03 18.95 -2.89
CA VAL A 43 -4.88 18.55 -1.77
C VAL A 43 -6.31 19.03 -2.01
N ALA A 44 -7.29 18.18 -1.70
CA ALA A 44 -8.71 18.52 -1.74
C ALA A 44 -9.08 19.48 -0.60
N VAL A 45 -10.15 20.26 -0.78
CA VAL A 45 -10.72 21.05 0.32
C VAL A 45 -11.18 20.10 1.44
N PRO A 46 -10.77 20.34 2.71
CA PRO A 46 -11.19 19.50 3.82
C PRO A 46 -12.71 19.46 3.98
N SER A 47 -13.29 18.27 4.04
CA SER A 47 -14.72 18.08 4.33
C SER A 47 -15.01 18.00 5.83
N ASP A 48 -14.01 17.63 6.64
CA ASP A 48 -14.07 17.63 8.10
C ASP A 48 -13.13 18.73 8.63
N PRO A 49 -13.64 19.80 9.26
CA PRO A 49 -12.81 20.89 9.79
C PRO A 49 -11.96 20.46 10.99
N SER A 50 -12.26 19.31 11.60
CA SER A 50 -11.46 18.75 12.69
C SER A 50 -10.30 17.88 12.20
N ALA A 51 -10.25 17.55 10.89
CA ALA A 51 -9.19 16.74 10.34
C ALA A 51 -7.82 17.43 10.49
N PRO A 52 -6.74 16.67 10.74
CA PRO A 52 -5.39 17.21 10.66
C PRO A 52 -5.13 17.89 9.31
N ALA A 53 -4.43 19.02 9.31
CA ALA A 53 -4.13 19.73 8.09
C ALA A 53 -3.25 18.87 7.16
N LEU A 54 -3.71 18.68 5.92
CA LEU A 54 -2.99 17.94 4.89
C LEU A 54 -2.31 18.93 3.93
N ALA A 55 -1.05 18.67 3.58
CA ALA A 55 -0.32 19.46 2.60
C ALA A 55 0.38 18.54 1.59
N ARG A 56 0.24 18.83 0.29
CA ARG A 56 1.04 18.17 -0.75
C ARG A 56 2.47 18.70 -0.66
N ILE A 57 3.42 17.80 -0.58
CA ILE A 57 4.84 18.08 -0.76
C ILE A 57 5.18 17.84 -2.24
N PRO A 58 5.87 18.78 -2.92
CA PRO A 58 6.35 18.52 -4.27
C PRO A 58 7.24 17.27 -4.33
N ASP A 59 7.03 16.42 -5.33
CA ASP A 59 7.72 15.12 -5.42
C ASP A 59 9.25 15.31 -5.51
N THR A 60 9.70 16.35 -6.20
CA THR A 60 11.11 16.76 -6.30
C THR A 60 11.73 17.21 -4.96
N ALA A 61 10.91 17.66 -4.00
CA ALA A 61 11.42 18.08 -2.69
C ALA A 61 11.79 16.88 -1.80
N VAL A 62 11.31 15.69 -2.13
CA VAL A 62 11.56 14.45 -1.37
C VAL A 62 12.22 13.35 -2.18
N SER A 63 12.38 13.50 -3.50
CA SER A 63 13.03 12.48 -4.34
C SER A 63 14.41 12.04 -3.82
N ASN A 64 15.24 12.99 -3.39
CA ASN A 64 16.58 12.74 -2.85
C ASN A 64 16.60 11.99 -1.51
N VAL A 65 15.45 11.81 -0.85
CA VAL A 65 15.30 11.00 0.36
C VAL A 65 15.43 9.51 0.02
N PHE A 66 15.10 9.11 -1.21
CA PHE A 66 15.05 7.73 -1.65
C PHE A 66 16.25 7.39 -2.52
N ARG A 67 16.90 6.26 -2.25
CA ARG A 67 18.05 5.77 -3.01
C ARG A 67 17.94 4.29 -3.24
N VAL A 68 17.96 3.88 -4.50
CA VAL A 68 18.10 2.46 -4.88
C VAL A 68 19.42 1.93 -4.31
N ASP A 69 19.41 0.69 -3.81
CA ASP A 69 20.65 0.03 -3.41
C ASP A 69 21.47 -0.27 -4.68
N PRO A 70 22.70 0.27 -4.80
CA PRO A 70 23.52 0.09 -6.01
C PRO A 70 23.93 -1.37 -6.26
N ALA A 71 23.89 -2.21 -5.22
CA ALA A 71 24.15 -3.64 -5.34
C ALA A 71 22.90 -4.46 -5.68
N TYR A 72 21.71 -3.83 -5.73
CA TYR A 72 20.49 -4.55 -6.09
C TYR A 72 20.50 -4.98 -7.56
N LYS A 73 20.42 -6.30 -7.77
CA LYS A 73 20.29 -6.91 -9.10
C LYS A 73 19.37 -8.12 -9.04
N ARG A 74 18.36 -8.22 -9.91
CA ARG A 74 17.53 -9.42 -10.07
C ARG A 74 17.59 -9.88 -11.53
N GLY A 75 18.51 -10.81 -11.82
CA GLY A 75 18.86 -11.12 -13.20
C GLY A 75 19.45 -9.88 -13.89
N LEU A 76 18.84 -9.45 -15.00
CA LEU A 76 19.22 -8.24 -15.73
C LEU A 76 18.49 -6.97 -15.25
N ALA A 77 17.48 -7.09 -14.37
CA ALA A 77 16.73 -5.94 -13.86
C ALA A 77 17.54 -5.16 -12.81
N VAL A 78 17.49 -3.84 -12.95
CA VAL A 78 18.00 -2.86 -11.97
C VAL A 78 16.83 -2.32 -11.16
N GLY A 79 17.08 -2.05 -9.88
CA GLY A 79 16.06 -1.44 -9.02
C GLY A 79 15.70 -0.03 -9.48
N GLN A 80 14.44 0.34 -9.34
CA GLN A 80 13.93 1.69 -9.60
C GLN A 80 13.11 2.15 -8.40
N VAL A 81 13.21 3.44 -8.07
CA VAL A 81 12.32 4.09 -7.12
C VAL A 81 12.00 5.50 -7.62
N GLU A 82 10.72 5.82 -7.72
CA GLU A 82 10.23 7.14 -8.12
C GLU A 82 9.15 7.61 -7.15
N VAL A 83 9.19 8.87 -6.75
CA VAL A 83 8.15 9.46 -5.90
C VAL A 83 6.97 9.83 -6.78
N VAL A 84 5.83 9.16 -6.55
CA VAL A 84 4.58 9.48 -7.26
C VAL A 84 3.63 10.30 -6.40
N GLY A 85 3.90 10.45 -5.10
CA GLY A 85 3.22 11.47 -4.31
C GLY A 85 3.68 11.51 -2.86
N ALA A 86 3.65 12.69 -2.27
CA ALA A 86 4.03 12.90 -0.89
C ALA A 86 3.10 13.87 -0.17
N PHE A 87 2.58 13.47 0.99
CA PHE A 87 1.67 14.28 1.78
C PHE A 87 2.19 14.45 3.20
N ALA A 88 2.25 15.69 3.67
CA ALA A 88 2.48 15.97 5.08
C ALA A 88 1.15 16.07 5.82
N ILE A 89 1.08 15.44 6.98
CA ILE A 89 -0.05 15.55 7.91
C ILE A 89 0.45 16.34 9.13
N ALA A 90 -0.24 17.43 9.46
CA ALA A 90 0.10 18.25 10.61
C ALA A 90 -0.33 17.54 11.90
N GLU A 91 0.64 17.18 12.74
CA GLU A 91 0.38 16.63 14.06
C GLU A 91 0.47 17.70 15.13
N THR A 92 -0.21 17.46 16.24
CA THR A 92 -0.16 18.29 17.45
C THR A 92 0.20 17.42 18.64
N SER A 93 0.50 18.04 19.79
CA SER A 93 0.70 17.29 21.04
C SER A 93 -0.52 16.50 21.49
N LYS A 94 -1.73 16.89 21.07
CA LYS A 94 -2.99 16.22 21.41
C LYS A 94 -3.42 15.16 20.40
N ALA A 95 -3.04 15.33 19.13
CA ALA A 95 -3.43 14.47 18.03
C ALA A 95 -2.22 14.18 17.13
N HIS A 96 -1.69 12.96 17.24
CA HIS A 96 -0.62 12.43 16.40
C HIS A 96 -0.96 11.00 15.94
N VAL A 97 -0.39 10.55 14.84
CA VAL A 97 -0.60 9.21 14.30
C VAL A 97 0.09 8.19 15.20
N VAL A 98 -0.68 7.20 15.65
CA VAL A 98 -0.19 6.07 16.46
C VAL A 98 -0.21 4.75 15.69
N ALA A 99 -1.01 4.65 14.64
CA ALA A 99 -1.03 3.51 13.74
C ALA A 99 -1.47 3.93 12.33
N ALA A 100 -0.98 3.21 11.32
CA ALA A 100 -1.41 3.35 9.95
C ALA A 100 -1.41 2.00 9.22
N TRP A 101 -2.37 1.78 8.34
CA TRP A 101 -2.48 0.55 7.56
C TRP A 101 -3.22 0.75 6.24
N SER A 102 -3.07 -0.19 5.32
CA SER A 102 -3.79 -0.26 4.05
C SER A 102 -3.83 -1.73 3.57
N PRO A 103 -4.88 -2.18 2.87
CA PRO A 103 -4.87 -3.48 2.19
C PRO A 103 -3.98 -3.51 0.93
N GLY A 104 -3.54 -2.35 0.44
CA GLY A 104 -2.67 -2.18 -0.71
C GLY A 104 -1.65 -1.08 -0.43
N PHE A 105 -1.28 -0.27 -1.43
CA PHE A 105 -0.44 0.92 -1.21
C PHE A 105 -1.25 2.17 -0.80
N LEU A 106 -2.50 2.26 -1.29
CA LEU A 106 -3.51 3.27 -0.96
C LEU A 106 -4.90 2.62 -0.99
N PRO A 107 -5.91 3.19 -0.30
CA PRO A 107 -5.83 4.33 0.61
C PRO A 107 -5.20 3.99 1.96
N VAL A 108 -4.70 4.97 2.71
CA VAL A 108 -4.09 4.75 4.04
C VAL A 108 -5.06 5.14 5.16
N THR A 109 -5.40 4.20 6.03
CA THR A 109 -6.14 4.48 7.26
C THR A 109 -5.18 4.81 8.40
N PHE A 110 -5.41 5.91 9.10
CA PHE A 110 -4.67 6.36 10.27
C PHE A 110 -5.53 6.27 11.52
N SER A 111 -4.92 5.82 12.61
CA SER A 111 -5.45 6.01 13.97
C SER A 111 -4.64 7.10 14.67
N LEU A 112 -5.34 8.07 15.24
CA LEU A 112 -4.74 9.17 16.00
C LEU A 112 -4.80 8.88 17.50
N SER A 113 -3.88 9.51 18.24
CA SER A 113 -3.76 9.41 19.70
C SER A 113 -5.01 9.87 20.48
N ASP A 114 -5.87 10.67 19.86
CA ASP A 114 -7.13 11.15 20.44
C ASP A 114 -8.33 10.23 20.15
N GLY A 115 -8.08 9.06 19.55
CA GLY A 115 -9.09 8.05 19.24
C GLY A 115 -9.83 8.28 17.92
N ARG A 116 -9.53 9.35 17.17
CA ARG A 116 -10.13 9.58 15.85
C ARG A 116 -9.36 8.84 14.76
N CYS A 117 -10.06 8.46 13.69
CA CYS A 117 -9.47 7.82 12.54
C CYS A 117 -9.82 8.53 11.23
N TYR A 118 -8.85 8.56 10.33
CA TYR A 118 -8.93 9.22 9.04
C TYR A 118 -8.37 8.31 7.96
N VAL A 119 -8.94 8.38 6.76
CA VAL A 119 -8.42 7.72 5.58
C VAL A 119 -7.86 8.77 4.62
N LEU A 120 -6.59 8.61 4.24
CA LEU A 120 -5.97 9.35 3.14
C LEU A 120 -6.26 8.61 1.83
N GLN A 121 -6.96 9.30 0.95
CA GLN A 121 -7.15 8.89 -0.43
C GLN A 121 -6.51 9.94 -1.34
N ALA A 122 -6.09 9.52 -2.53
CA ALA A 122 -5.57 10.41 -3.56
C ALA A 122 -5.89 9.80 -4.92
N ASP A 123 -6.00 10.65 -5.93
CA ASP A 123 -6.27 10.25 -7.30
C ASP A 123 -4.94 10.01 -8.01
N TYR A 124 -4.78 8.86 -8.65
CA TYR A 124 -3.55 8.53 -9.38
C TYR A 124 -3.76 8.78 -10.88
N GLU A 125 -3.22 9.89 -11.38
CA GLU A 125 -3.39 10.34 -12.77
C GLU A 125 -2.04 10.78 -13.34
N GLY A 126 -1.69 10.29 -14.53
CA GLY A 126 -0.45 10.68 -15.22
C GLY A 126 0.84 10.37 -14.45
N GLY A 127 0.87 9.29 -13.67
CA GLY A 127 2.05 8.88 -12.89
C GLY A 127 2.25 9.67 -11.60
N THR A 128 1.34 10.57 -11.22
CA THR A 128 1.39 11.29 -9.95
C THR A 128 0.07 11.17 -9.20
N LEU A 129 0.15 11.15 -7.88
CA LEU A 129 -1.00 11.32 -7.02
C LEU A 129 -1.42 12.79 -7.07
N SER A 130 -2.70 13.06 -6.95
CA SER A 130 -3.24 14.41 -6.80
C SER A 130 -4.49 14.35 -5.93
N ASN A 131 -5.07 15.51 -5.60
CA ASN A 131 -6.32 15.61 -4.88
C ASN A 131 -6.35 14.82 -3.56
N GLY A 132 -5.22 14.85 -2.83
CA GLY A 132 -5.11 14.14 -1.55
C GLY A 132 -6.17 14.62 -0.57
N ARG A 133 -6.89 13.70 0.06
CA ARG A 133 -8.00 14.00 0.98
C ARG A 133 -7.93 13.14 2.22
N LEU A 134 -8.04 13.76 3.39
CA LEU A 134 -8.33 13.08 4.63
C LEU A 134 -9.83 13.09 4.87
N SER A 135 -10.44 11.92 4.92
CA SER A 135 -11.86 11.75 5.24
C SER A 135 -11.99 11.01 6.57
N LYS A 136 -12.91 11.42 7.42
CA LYS A 136 -13.19 10.69 8.67
C LYS A 136 -13.67 9.27 8.34
N THR A 137 -13.18 8.28 9.10
CA THR A 137 -13.54 6.87 8.94
C THR A 137 -13.62 6.18 10.30
N GLY A 138 -14.10 4.94 10.32
CA GLY A 138 -13.97 4.06 11.48
C GLY A 138 -12.51 3.71 11.78
N CYS A 139 -12.26 3.27 13.02
CA CYS A 139 -10.95 2.79 13.45
C CYS A 139 -10.80 1.28 13.23
N GLU A 140 -11.41 0.74 12.15
CA GLU A 140 -11.20 -0.66 11.82
C GLU A 140 -9.70 -0.90 11.64
N GLY A 141 -9.15 -1.85 12.40
CA GLY A 141 -7.77 -2.26 12.27
C GLY A 141 -7.53 -3.05 10.98
N PRO A 142 -6.27 -3.36 10.65
CA PRO A 142 -5.97 -4.21 9.51
C PRO A 142 -6.69 -5.55 9.68
N ARG A 143 -7.39 -5.98 8.63
CA ARG A 143 -7.79 -7.39 8.55
C ARG A 143 -6.50 -8.21 8.56
N LYS A 144 -6.47 -9.32 9.30
CA LYS A 144 -5.31 -10.23 9.30
C LYS A 144 -5.13 -10.80 7.90
N PHE A 145 -4.29 -10.16 7.10
CA PHE A 145 -3.79 -10.73 5.87
C PHE A 145 -2.54 -11.53 6.20
N TYR A 146 -2.45 -12.74 5.66
CA TYR A 146 -1.24 -13.54 5.79
C TYR A 146 -0.18 -12.93 4.87
N GLU A 147 0.82 -12.30 5.46
CA GLU A 147 2.03 -11.90 4.77
C GLU A 147 3.09 -12.99 4.95
N PRO A 148 3.73 -13.47 3.86
CA PRO A 148 4.86 -14.37 3.97
C PRO A 148 5.96 -13.75 4.85
N ALA A 149 6.66 -14.60 5.60
CA ALA A 149 7.82 -14.16 6.37
C ALA A 149 8.88 -13.58 5.42
N VAL A 150 9.37 -12.37 5.73
CA VAL A 150 10.46 -11.74 5.01
C VAL A 150 11.82 -12.18 5.59
N PRO A 151 12.87 -12.35 4.77
CA PRO A 151 14.18 -12.75 5.26
C PRO A 151 14.72 -11.77 6.31
N PRO A 152 15.28 -12.26 7.44
CA PRO A 152 15.82 -11.39 8.48
C PRO A 152 17.11 -10.71 8.01
N PRO A 153 17.46 -9.53 8.56
CA PRO A 153 18.71 -8.86 8.23
C PRO A 153 19.95 -9.69 8.62
N PRO A 154 21.11 -9.46 7.97
CA PRO A 154 22.35 -10.14 8.32
C PRO A 154 22.72 -9.96 9.80
N PRO A 155 23.38 -10.95 10.42
CA PRO A 155 23.85 -10.85 11.79
C PRO A 155 24.68 -9.58 12.03
N GLY A 156 24.57 -8.99 13.22
CA GLY A 156 25.32 -7.79 13.60
C GLY A 156 24.70 -6.47 13.15
N ARG A 157 23.57 -6.47 12.42
CA ARG A 157 22.79 -5.25 12.15
C ARG A 157 21.58 -5.16 13.09
N SER A 158 21.57 -4.15 13.95
CA SER A 158 20.41 -3.84 14.79
C SER A 158 19.36 -3.07 13.98
N LEU A 159 18.60 -3.78 13.15
CA LEU A 159 17.47 -3.21 12.41
C LEU A 159 16.15 -3.61 13.05
N ARG A 160 15.25 -2.64 13.23
CA ARG A 160 13.91 -2.87 13.77
C ARG A 160 12.93 -3.11 12.63
N PHE A 161 12.32 -4.29 12.61
CA PHE A 161 11.28 -4.59 11.63
C PHE A 161 10.03 -3.73 11.88
N ILE A 162 9.49 -3.10 10.83
CA ILE A 162 8.29 -2.24 10.92
C ILE A 162 7.09 -2.78 10.16
N GLY A 163 7.29 -3.80 9.32
CA GLY A 163 6.19 -4.45 8.61
C GLY A 163 6.63 -5.09 7.31
N ALA A 164 5.74 -5.93 6.80
CA ALA A 164 5.79 -6.46 5.46
C ALA A 164 4.43 -6.21 4.79
N ALA A 165 4.45 -6.00 3.48
CA ALA A 165 3.26 -5.84 2.68
C ALA A 165 3.57 -6.34 1.27
N TRP A 166 2.74 -7.23 0.74
CA TRP A 166 2.85 -7.72 -0.63
C TRP A 166 4.28 -8.25 -0.92
N GLY A 167 4.83 -8.99 0.04
CA GLY A 167 6.17 -9.57 0.00
C GLY A 167 7.34 -8.58 0.15
N TYR A 168 7.11 -7.26 0.10
CA TYR A 168 8.12 -6.29 0.53
C TYR A 168 8.30 -6.37 2.04
N GLY A 169 9.53 -6.20 2.51
CA GLY A 169 9.80 -6.00 3.94
C GLY A 169 10.36 -4.61 4.17
N ALA A 170 10.13 -4.06 5.36
CA ALA A 170 10.72 -2.81 5.79
C ALA A 170 11.33 -2.90 7.19
N TRP A 171 12.54 -2.33 7.31
CA TRP A 171 13.31 -2.29 8.55
C TRP A 171 13.90 -0.91 8.76
N VAL A 172 13.92 -0.46 10.01
CA VAL A 172 14.50 0.84 10.39
C VAL A 172 15.86 0.62 11.01
N ASP A 173 16.85 1.35 10.52
CA ASP A 173 18.09 1.63 11.22
C ASP A 173 17.89 2.89 12.06
N ASP A 174 17.61 2.70 13.36
CA ASP A 174 17.31 3.80 14.28
C ASP A 174 18.52 4.72 14.52
N ARG A 175 19.75 4.24 14.27
CA ARG A 175 20.99 5.04 14.40
C ARG A 175 21.19 5.91 13.16
N ALA A 176 21.04 5.32 11.98
CA ALA A 176 21.17 6.05 10.71
C ALA A 176 19.93 6.90 10.37
N LYS A 177 18.80 6.70 11.07
CA LYS A 177 17.49 7.30 10.75
C LYS A 177 17.04 7.00 9.33
N VAL A 178 17.30 5.77 8.89
CA VAL A 178 17.02 5.27 7.54
C VAL A 178 16.07 4.08 7.63
N THR A 179 15.13 4.03 6.71
CA THR A 179 14.33 2.82 6.45
C THR A 179 14.92 2.09 5.26
N ILE A 180 15.14 0.78 5.39
CA ILE A 180 15.58 -0.13 4.34
C ILE A 180 14.36 -0.94 3.90
N VAL A 181 14.09 -0.97 2.61
CA VAL A 181 13.02 -1.78 2.01
C VAL A 181 13.64 -2.89 1.16
N THR A 182 13.22 -4.13 1.34
CA THR A 182 13.70 -5.26 0.53
C THR A 182 12.69 -5.64 -0.54
N ALA A 183 13.21 -6.18 -1.64
CA ALA A 183 12.40 -6.66 -2.75
C ALA A 183 11.54 -7.88 -2.37
N PRO A 184 10.37 -8.05 -3.02
CA PRO A 184 9.48 -9.19 -2.83
C PRO A 184 10.05 -10.47 -3.43
N GLY A 185 9.73 -11.61 -2.78
CA GLY A 185 10.12 -12.95 -3.24
C GLY A 185 11.61 -13.26 -3.10
N ALA A 186 12.39 -12.41 -2.43
CA ALA A 186 13.77 -12.73 -2.09
C ALA A 186 13.83 -13.79 -0.97
N THR A 187 14.72 -14.77 -1.10
CA THR A 187 14.98 -15.79 -0.06
C THR A 187 16.02 -15.34 0.96
N THR A 188 16.73 -14.25 0.67
CA THR A 188 17.74 -13.63 1.54
C THR A 188 17.46 -12.15 1.71
N PHE A 189 18.02 -11.52 2.75
CA PHE A 189 17.88 -10.08 2.96
C PHE A 189 18.51 -9.31 1.81
N LYS A 190 17.67 -8.70 0.98
CA LYS A 190 18.10 -8.05 -0.26
C LYS A 190 17.51 -6.64 -0.34
N PRO A 191 18.25 -5.63 0.17
CA PRO A 191 17.81 -4.24 0.10
C PRO A 191 17.56 -3.85 -1.35
N LEU A 192 16.39 -3.28 -1.61
CA LEU A 192 15.99 -2.74 -2.90
C LEU A 192 16.27 -1.24 -2.94
N PHE A 193 15.80 -0.53 -1.91
CA PHE A 193 16.08 0.89 -1.74
C PHE A 193 16.13 1.25 -0.26
N THR A 194 16.66 2.44 0.00
CA THR A 194 16.69 3.08 1.31
C THR A 194 15.96 4.41 1.25
N ALA A 195 15.37 4.80 2.38
CA ALA A 195 14.71 6.08 2.57
C ALA A 195 15.32 6.77 3.79
N GLN A 196 15.78 8.02 3.65
CA GLN A 196 16.18 8.87 4.79
C GLN A 196 14.95 9.41 5.54
N MET A 197 14.21 8.45 6.09
CA MET A 197 12.91 8.60 6.71
C MET A 197 12.83 7.57 7.84
N THR A 198 12.40 8.00 9.02
CA THR A 198 12.10 7.07 10.11
C THR A 198 10.66 6.59 9.94
N SER A 199 10.49 5.50 9.21
CA SER A 199 9.17 4.94 8.92
C SER A 199 8.63 4.14 10.10
N SER A 200 7.32 4.19 10.25
CA SER A 200 6.56 3.46 11.26
C SER A 200 5.86 2.24 10.70
N THR A 201 5.51 2.29 9.41
CA THR A 201 4.85 1.20 8.69
C THR A 201 5.17 1.27 7.19
N ILE A 202 4.95 0.16 6.51
CA ILE A 202 5.00 0.00 5.05
C ILE A 202 3.66 -0.55 4.59
N MET A 203 3.18 -0.03 3.46
CA MET A 203 2.07 -0.60 2.72
C MET A 203 2.47 -0.70 1.25
N ALA A 204 1.99 -1.70 0.54
CA ALA A 204 2.46 -1.94 -0.81
C ALA A 204 1.43 -2.71 -1.63
N MET A 205 1.66 -2.75 -2.94
CA MET A 205 1.01 -3.65 -3.88
C MET A 205 1.97 -3.91 -5.03
N ASN A 206 2.35 -5.16 -5.30
CA ASN A 206 3.10 -5.47 -6.52
C ASN A 206 2.14 -5.57 -7.70
N SER A 207 2.65 -5.26 -8.88
CA SER A 207 2.00 -5.61 -10.13
C SER A 207 2.01 -7.13 -10.32
N PRO A 208 0.88 -7.74 -10.73
CA PRO A 208 0.86 -9.14 -11.14
C PRO A 208 1.53 -9.35 -12.51
N ASP A 209 1.64 -8.28 -13.31
CA ASP A 209 2.02 -8.35 -14.73
C ASP A 209 3.47 -7.94 -15.00
N ALA A 210 4.13 -7.30 -14.03
CA ALA A 210 5.50 -6.79 -14.19
C ALA A 210 6.26 -6.78 -12.85
N PRO A 211 7.60 -6.86 -12.87
CA PRO A 211 8.42 -6.83 -11.66
C PRO A 211 8.51 -5.39 -11.11
N GLY A 212 7.42 -4.95 -10.49
CA GLY A 212 7.30 -3.63 -9.89
C GLY A 212 6.01 -3.49 -9.08
N GLY A 213 5.67 -2.26 -8.74
CA GLY A 213 4.44 -1.91 -8.05
C GLY A 213 4.56 -0.59 -7.29
N ASN A 214 3.70 -0.42 -6.31
CA ASN A 214 3.69 0.78 -5.48
C ASN A 214 3.98 0.45 -4.03
N VAL A 215 4.74 1.33 -3.37
CA VAL A 215 5.06 1.25 -1.95
C VAL A 215 4.72 2.58 -1.31
N THR A 216 3.92 2.56 -0.24
CA THR A 216 3.66 3.72 0.60
C THR A 216 4.36 3.55 1.95
N LEU A 217 5.14 4.55 2.33
CA LEU A 217 5.77 4.64 3.65
C LEU A 217 5.12 5.76 4.46
N VAL A 218 4.83 5.46 5.73
CA VAL A 218 4.34 6.45 6.70
C VAL A 218 5.37 6.64 7.79
N GLY A 219 5.79 7.86 8.03
CA GLY A 219 6.88 8.14 8.95
C GLY A 219 7.31 9.59 8.98
N LYS A 220 8.53 9.82 9.45
CA LYS A 220 9.05 11.16 9.69
C LYS A 220 10.17 11.52 8.71
N ILE A 221 9.98 12.61 7.97
CA ILE A 221 11.05 13.30 7.21
C ILE A 221 11.31 14.62 7.92
N LYS A 222 12.55 14.83 8.40
CA LYS A 222 12.95 16.02 9.18
C LYS A 222 11.98 16.35 10.34
N GLY A 223 11.48 15.31 11.03
CA GLY A 223 10.55 15.46 12.17
C GLY A 223 9.07 15.69 11.81
N ARG A 224 8.74 15.93 10.53
CA ARG A 224 7.36 16.10 10.06
C ARG A 224 6.77 14.76 9.63
N LEU A 225 5.54 14.47 10.05
CA LEU A 225 4.82 13.28 9.59
C LEU A 225 4.55 13.41 8.09
N THR A 226 4.98 12.41 7.34
CA THR A 226 4.87 12.36 5.89
C THR A 226 4.46 10.96 5.45
N VAL A 227 3.55 10.94 4.49
CA VAL A 227 3.14 9.76 3.75
C VAL A 227 3.73 9.90 2.36
N VAL A 228 4.61 8.98 1.96
CA VAL A 228 5.21 9.00 0.62
C VAL A 228 4.82 7.72 -0.10
N THR A 229 4.21 7.87 -1.27
CA THR A 229 3.94 6.77 -2.20
C THR A 229 4.96 6.80 -3.32
N LEU A 230 5.52 5.63 -3.59
CA LEU A 230 6.57 5.38 -4.55
C LEU A 230 6.05 4.43 -5.63
N GLU A 231 6.49 4.64 -6.86
CA GLU A 231 6.55 3.59 -7.87
C GLU A 231 7.92 2.92 -7.78
N VAL A 232 7.93 1.58 -7.79
CA VAL A 232 9.11 0.77 -7.50
C VAL A 232 9.22 -0.33 -8.55
N GLY A 233 10.41 -0.50 -9.12
CA GLY A 233 10.78 -1.62 -10.00
C GLY A 233 11.89 -2.47 -9.37
N TYR A 234 11.89 -3.79 -9.59
CA TYR A 234 12.82 -4.72 -8.91
C TYR A 234 13.19 -5.96 -9.74
#